data_AF-A0A9P8W7T5-F1
#
_entry.id   AF-A0A9P8W7T5-F1
#
_cell.length_a   1.000
_cell.length_b   1.000
_cell.length_c   1.000
_cell.angle_alpha   90.00
_cell.angle_beta   90.00
_cell.angle_gamma   90.00
#
_symmetry.space_group_name_H-M   'P 1'
#
loop_
_entity.id
_entity.type
_entity.pdbx_description
1 polymer ?
#
loop_
_entity_poly.entity_id
_entity_poly.type
_entity_poly.pdbx_seq_one_letter_code
_entity_poly.pdbx_strand_id
1 'polypeptide(L)'
;MTNMPPPASTRAERLIANIEILCGKGDYDFEEESQDYSEYWTLVRRDHGTWFGDVLFMTKMCSSSESAWAELDRVLDAGARKKQSSEQ
;
A
#
# COMPACT_ATOMS: atom_id res chain seq x y z
N MET A 1 -2.19 -36.08 -1.44
CA MET A 1 -1.84 -34.76 -0.85
C MET A 1 -1.73 -33.78 -1.99
N THR A 2 -2.81 -33.05 -2.27
CA THR A 2 -2.89 -32.09 -3.37
C THR A 2 -2.27 -30.78 -2.90
N ASN A 3 -1.17 -30.35 -3.53
CA ASN A 3 -0.61 -29.02 -3.33
C ASN A 3 -1.58 -27.99 -3.89
N MET A 4 -2.50 -27.51 -3.05
CA MET A 4 -3.26 -26.32 -3.35
C MET A 4 -2.31 -25.14 -3.20
N PRO A 5 -2.11 -24.31 -4.24
CA PRO A 5 -1.33 -23.09 -4.07
C PRO A 5 -1.98 -22.26 -2.95
N PRO A 6 -1.18 -21.51 -2.16
CA PRO A 6 -1.76 -20.61 -1.18
C PRO A 6 -2.77 -19.70 -1.88
N PRO A 7 -3.91 -19.38 -1.25
CA PRO A 7 -4.92 -18.54 -1.85
C PRO A 7 -4.28 -17.22 -2.32
N ALA A 8 -4.70 -16.73 -3.49
CA ALA A 8 -4.28 -15.42 -3.96
C ALA A 8 -4.71 -14.37 -2.93
N SER A 9 -3.75 -13.68 -2.33
CA SER A 9 -4.04 -12.61 -1.38
C SER A 9 -4.75 -11.46 -2.07
N THR A 10 -5.70 -10.84 -1.36
CA THR A 10 -6.38 -9.64 -1.87
C THR A 10 -5.38 -8.48 -1.99
N ARG A 11 -5.71 -7.46 -2.80
CA ARG A 11 -4.87 -6.25 -2.91
C ARG A 11 -4.63 -5.63 -1.54
N ALA A 12 -5.71 -5.48 -0.75
CA ALA A 12 -5.64 -4.91 0.59
C ALA A 12 -4.68 -5.69 1.50
N GLU A 13 -4.78 -7.03 1.52
CA GLU A 13 -3.87 -7.88 2.30
C GLU A 13 -2.39 -7.69 1.90
N ARG A 14 -2.11 -7.59 0.60
CA ARG A 14 -0.73 -7.35 0.12
C ARG A 14 -0.22 -5.98 0.51
N LEU A 15 -1.05 -4.94 0.36
CA LEU A 15 -0.69 -3.57 0.74
C LEU A 15 -0.38 -3.50 2.24
N ILE A 16 -1.23 -4.09 3.09
CA ILE A 16 -1.03 -4.18 4.54
C ILE A 16 0.26 -4.94 4.87
N ALA A 17 0.48 -6.12 4.27
CA ALA A 17 1.69 -6.89 4.53
C ALA A 17 2.97 -6.11 4.16
N ASN A 18 2.97 -5.41 3.01
CA ASN A 18 4.12 -4.64 2.56
C ASN A 18 4.36 -3.38 3.42
N ILE A 19 3.31 -2.66 3.82
CA ILE A 19 3.47 -1.50 4.71
C ILE A 19 3.95 -1.94 6.10
N GLU A 20 3.51 -3.08 6.61
CA GLU A 20 4.00 -3.61 7.89
C GLU A 20 5.48 -3.99 7.85
N ILE A 21 5.97 -4.52 6.72
CA ILE A 21 7.41 -4.75 6.52
C ILE A 21 8.15 -3.41 6.61
N LEU A 22 7.65 -2.36 5.94
CA LEU A 22 8.31 -1.06 5.85
C LEU A 22 8.26 -0.26 7.15
N CYS A 23 7.09 -0.17 7.79
CA CYS A 23 6.77 0.75 8.88
C CYS A 23 6.48 0.06 10.22
N GLY A 24 6.51 -1.28 10.27
CA GLY A 24 6.18 -2.08 11.44
C GLY A 24 4.70 -2.43 11.54
N LYS A 25 4.34 -3.32 12.47
CA LYS A 25 2.95 -3.71 12.74
C LYS A 25 2.09 -2.50 13.15
N GLY A 26 0.85 -2.44 12.66
CA GLY A 26 -0.11 -1.40 13.02
C GLY A 26 -1.32 -1.35 12.10
N ASP A 27 -2.26 -0.48 12.43
CA ASP A 27 -3.42 -0.18 11.59
C ASP A 27 -3.06 0.94 10.61
N TYR A 28 -3.52 0.78 9.37
CA TYR A 28 -3.18 1.67 8.26
C TYR A 28 -4.44 2.04 7.50
N ASP A 29 -4.58 3.33 7.24
CA ASP A 29 -5.63 3.89 6.40
C ASP A 29 -5.09 4.13 4.98
N PHE A 30 -5.89 3.79 3.99
CA PHE A 30 -5.59 3.97 2.58
C PHE A 30 -6.66 4.86 1.95
N GLU A 31 -6.27 6.05 1.55
CA GLU A 31 -7.17 7.04 0.97
C GLU A 31 -6.83 7.23 -0.50
N GLU A 32 -7.87 7.22 -1.34
CA GLU A 32 -7.78 7.67 -2.72
C GLU A 32 -8.30 9.10 -2.79
N GLU A 33 -7.48 9.97 -3.36
CA GLU A 33 -7.83 11.34 -3.63
C GLU A 33 -7.86 11.57 -5.13
N SER A 34 -8.60 12.60 -5.54
CA SER A 34 -8.61 13.01 -6.93
C SER A 34 -8.69 14.52 -7.08
N GLN A 35 -8.12 15.01 -8.17
CA GLN A 35 -8.26 16.39 -8.62
C GLN A 35 -9.20 16.39 -9.83
N ASP A 36 -10.39 16.94 -9.63
CA ASP A 36 -11.47 17.06 -10.63
C ASP A 36 -11.77 15.75 -11.39
N TYR A 37 -11.55 14.59 -10.75
CA TYR A 37 -11.66 13.25 -11.34
C TYR A 37 -10.79 12.98 -12.59
N SER A 38 -9.84 13.86 -12.92
CA SER A 38 -8.89 13.67 -14.02
C SER A 38 -7.56 13.07 -13.58
N GLU A 39 -7.18 13.33 -12.33
CA GLU A 39 -5.93 12.88 -11.73
C GLU A 39 -6.24 12.26 -10.37
N TYR A 40 -5.67 11.08 -10.11
CA TYR A 40 -5.90 10.29 -8.91
C TYR A 40 -4.57 9.99 -8.23
N TRP A 41 -4.52 10.01 -6.92
CA TRP A 41 -3.39 9.50 -6.16
C TRP A 41 -3.90 8.75 -4.94
N THR A 42 -3.08 7.85 -4.43
CA THR A 42 -3.38 7.14 -3.18
C THR A 42 -2.34 7.50 -2.15
N LEU A 43 -2.79 7.63 -0.90
CA LEU A 43 -1.94 7.91 0.24
C LEU A 43 -2.18 6.88 1.35
N VAL A 44 -1.14 6.63 2.13
CA VAL A 44 -1.16 5.71 3.27
C VAL A 44 -0.79 6.48 4.52
N ARG A 45 -1.64 6.37 5.55
CA ARG A 45 -1.40 6.96 6.87
C ARG A 45 -1.49 5.87 7.93
N ARG A 46 -0.84 6.10 9.06
CA ARG A 46 -1.11 5.28 10.25
C ARG A 46 -2.47 5.67 10.82
N ASP A 47 -3.31 4.68 11.08
CA ASP A 47 -4.59 4.89 11.73
C ASP A 47 -4.42 4.73 13.26
N HIS A 48 -4.82 5.76 14.00
CA HIS A 48 -4.84 5.75 15.48
C HIS A 48 -6.28 5.65 16.03
N GLY A 49 -7.24 5.28 15.19
CA GLY A 49 -8.66 5.06 15.48
C GLY A 49 -9.48 6.35 15.59
N THR A 50 -8.94 7.39 16.22
CA THR A 50 -9.63 8.69 16.39
C THR A 50 -9.01 9.83 15.58
N TRP A 51 -7.83 9.62 15.02
CA TRP A 51 -7.10 10.56 14.17
C TRP A 51 -6.13 9.80 13.26
N PHE A 52 -5.73 10.43 12.16
CA PHE A 52 -4.75 9.87 11.22
C PHE A 52 -3.38 10.49 11.43
N GLY A 53 -2.34 9.66 11.41
CA GLY A 53 -0.95 10.07 11.47
C GLY A 53 -0.45 10.78 10.22
N ASP A 54 0.85 11.08 10.21
CA ASP A 54 1.53 11.62 9.03
C ASP A 54 1.40 10.68 7.81
N VAL A 55 1.45 11.28 6.62
CA VAL A 55 1.48 10.53 5.36
C VAL A 55 2.79 9.76 5.27
N LEU A 56 2.67 8.43 5.25
CA LEU A 56 3.81 7.51 5.14
C LEU A 56 4.21 7.31 3.68
N PHE A 57 3.21 7.14 2.81
CA PHE A 57 3.39 6.97 1.38
C PHE A 57 2.33 7.77 0.64
N MET A 58 2.71 8.31 -0.51
CA MET A 58 1.81 8.95 -1.45
C MET A 58 2.30 8.60 -2.85
N THR A 59 1.40 8.12 -3.70
CA THR A 59 1.74 7.88 -5.11
C THR A 59 1.89 9.20 -5.85
N LYS A 60 2.56 9.16 -7.00
CA LYS A 60 2.36 10.22 -8.00
C LYS A 60 0.89 10.28 -8.43
N MET A 61 0.52 11.39 -9.07
CA MET A 61 -0.74 11.50 -9.78
C MET A 61 -0.79 10.52 -10.96
N CYS A 62 -1.93 9.86 -11.11
CA CYS A 62 -2.25 8.84 -12.10
C CYS A 62 -3.53 9.23 -12.85
N SER A 63 -3.68 8.75 -14.08
CA SER A 63 -4.84 9.08 -14.92
C SER A 63 -6.13 8.35 -14.54
N SER A 64 -6.09 7.45 -13.54
CA SER A 64 -7.26 6.73 -13.04
C SER A 64 -7.03 6.21 -11.63
N SER A 65 -8.12 6.00 -10.90
CA SER A 65 -8.17 5.32 -9.60
C SER A 65 -7.37 4.00 -9.61
N GLU A 66 -7.68 3.10 -10.55
CA GLU A 66 -7.00 1.80 -10.64
C GLU A 66 -5.49 1.95 -10.87
N SER A 67 -5.08 2.94 -11.67
CA SER A 67 -3.65 3.22 -11.88
C SER A 67 -2.97 3.75 -10.61
N ALA A 68 -3.67 4.54 -9.79
CA ALA A 68 -3.15 5.01 -8.51
C ALA A 68 -2.96 3.84 -7.51
N TRP A 69 -3.92 2.93 -7.42
CA TRP A 69 -3.81 1.73 -6.58
C TRP A 69 -2.71 0.77 -7.06
N ALA A 70 -2.59 0.58 -8.38
CA ALA A 70 -1.54 -0.26 -8.95
C ALA A 70 -0.14 0.34 -8.71
N GLU A 71 -0.01 1.67 -8.77
CA GLU A 71 1.24 2.36 -8.44
C GLU A 71 1.60 2.19 -6.96
N LEU A 72 0.61 2.24 -6.06
CA LEU A 72 0.85 2.00 -4.64
C LEU A 72 1.34 0.57 -4.38
N ASP A 73 0.67 -0.44 -4.95
CA ASP A 73 1.09 -1.85 -4.82
C ASP A 73 2.54 -2.00 -5.30
N ARG A 74 2.87 -1.44 -6.47
CA ARG A 74 4.23 -1.45 -7.03
C ARG A 74 5.28 -0.82 -6.12
N VAL A 75 4.99 0.35 -5.55
CA VAL A 75 5.94 1.10 -4.70
C VAL A 75 6.16 0.39 -3.37
N LEU A 76 5.09 -0.05 -2.71
CA LEU A 76 5.19 -0.76 -1.44
C LEU A 76 5.90 -2.10 -1.59
N ASP A 77 5.59 -2.86 -2.64
CA ASP A 77 6.21 -4.14 -2.95
C ASP A 77 7.71 -3.99 -3.28
N ALA A 78 8.08 -2.99 -4.08
CA ALA A 78 9.48 -2.67 -4.35
C ALA A 78 10.24 -2.25 -3.07
N GLY A 79 9.60 -1.43 -2.22
CA GLY A 79 10.16 -1.02 -0.93
C GLY A 79 10.37 -2.20 0.02
N ALA A 80 9.34 -3.03 0.20
CA ALA A 80 9.36 -4.18 1.09
C ALA A 80 10.47 -5.16 0.71
N ARG A 81 10.61 -5.49 -0.59
CA ARG A 81 11.72 -6.31 -1.09
C ARG A 81 13.07 -5.71 -0.76
N LYS A 82 13.26 -4.41 -0.99
CA LYS A 82 14.53 -3.73 -0.73
C LYS A 82 14.90 -3.79 0.75
N LYS A 83 13.94 -3.53 1.64
CA LYS A 83 14.17 -3.59 3.10
C LYS A 83 14.58 -4.98 3.55
N GLN A 84 13.90 -6.02 3.07
CA GLN A 84 14.24 -7.41 3.36
C GLN A 84 15.63 -7.79 2.86
N SER A 85 16.04 -7.32 1.67
CA SER A 85 17.39 -7.58 1.16
C SER A 85 18.49 -6.81 1.91
N SER A 86 18.18 -5.68 2.55
CA SER A 86 19.16 -4.91 3.34
C SER A 86 19.34 -5.38 4.78
N GLU A 87 18.44 -6.23 5.27
CA GLU A 87 18.48 -6.82 6.61
C GLU A 87 19.14 -8.21 6.65
N GLN A 88 19.63 -8.69 5.49
CA GLN A 88 20.42 -9.92 5.32
C GLN A 88 21.91 -9.61 5.24
#